data_AF-A0A640YC48-F1
#
_entry.id   AF-A0A640YC48-F1
#
_cell.length_a   1.000
_cell.length_b   1.000
_cell.length_c   1.000
_cell.angle_alpha   90.00
_cell.angle_beta   90.00
_cell.angle_gamma   90.00
#
_symmetry.space_group_name_H-M   'P 1'
#
loop_
_entity.id
_entity.type
_entity.pdbx_description
1 polymer ?
#
loop_
_entity_poly.entity_id
_entity_poly.type
_entity_poly.pdbx_seq_one_letter_code
_entity_poly.pdbx_strand_id
1 'polypeptide(L)'
;MSAKRTPPRVAEVLASERVTPRVIRMTLGGPGLEGFAAGPFTDHYVKLQLPPADAGYGPPFDLDRIKAGLPRERWPRVRTYSVRAWDPGRRKLTIDFVDHGDGGIAGPWAAAARPGDEVQLIGPGGAYAPDPEADWHLLAGDACVLPAISAALARVRSGVPAVAVVAVDGPEEEQPPETAAALDLHWVHRDAGAELDPDPLVETIHGLDFPSGRVHAFVHGEAGAVRGIRRHLLVDRGVPVGDTSISGYWKRRRSEDGWRADKAEWKRQVEADLDASPAPG
;
A
#
# COMPACT_ATOMS: atom_id res chain seq x y z
N MET A 1 2.48 6.89 -30.86
CA MET A 1 3.44 5.79 -30.66
C MET A 1 3.06 5.06 -29.39
N SER A 2 2.63 3.80 -29.46
CA SER A 2 2.22 3.04 -28.26
C SER A 2 3.47 2.75 -27.42
N ALA A 3 3.50 3.22 -26.16
CA ALA A 3 4.60 2.92 -25.26
C ALA A 3 4.77 1.40 -25.14
N LYS A 4 5.97 0.88 -25.43
CA LYS A 4 6.28 -0.55 -25.32
C LYS A 4 5.94 -1.00 -23.88
N ARG A 5 4.89 -1.80 -23.71
CA ARG A 5 4.54 -2.40 -22.42
C ARG A 5 5.69 -3.30 -21.99
N THR A 6 6.32 -3.02 -20.86
CA THR A 6 7.27 -3.95 -20.25
C THR A 6 6.55 -5.29 -20.02
N PRO A 7 7.11 -6.41 -20.50
CA PRO A 7 6.49 -7.71 -20.28
C PRO A 7 6.43 -8.02 -18.77
N PRO A 8 5.40 -8.75 -18.30
CA PRO A 8 5.35 -9.23 -16.92
C PRO A 8 6.58 -10.07 -16.59
N ARG A 9 7.03 -9.97 -15.34
CA ARG A 9 8.07 -10.81 -14.75
C ARG A 9 7.42 -12.03 -14.12
N VAL A 10 8.06 -13.18 -14.21
CA VAL A 10 7.69 -14.37 -13.43
C VAL A 10 8.59 -14.43 -12.22
N ALA A 11 7.99 -14.50 -11.04
CA ALA A 11 8.68 -14.69 -9.78
C ALA A 11 8.27 -16.02 -9.17
N GLU A 12 9.19 -16.63 -8.44
CA GLU A 12 8.95 -17.87 -7.71
C GLU A 12 8.84 -17.57 -6.22
N VAL A 13 7.87 -18.18 -5.54
CA VAL A 13 7.77 -18.15 -4.08
C VAL A 13 8.95 -18.92 -3.50
N LEU A 14 9.80 -18.24 -2.75
CA LEU A 14 10.91 -18.87 -2.01
C LEU A 14 10.50 -19.23 -0.59
N ALA A 15 9.64 -18.41 0.03
CA ALA A 15 9.13 -18.60 1.38
C ALA A 15 7.79 -17.87 1.56
N SER A 16 6.93 -18.43 2.40
CA SER A 16 5.66 -17.83 2.83
C SER A 16 5.50 -18.08 4.32
N GLU A 17 5.24 -17.02 5.09
CA GLU A 17 5.11 -17.07 6.55
C GLU A 17 3.97 -16.17 7.01
N ARG A 18 3.14 -16.66 7.94
CA ARG A 18 2.11 -15.83 8.60
C ARG A 18 2.75 -15.12 9.78
N VAL A 19 3.06 -13.83 9.63
CA VAL A 19 3.81 -13.01 10.59
C VAL A 19 2.93 -12.34 11.65
N THR A 20 1.64 -12.19 11.34
CA THR A 20 0.56 -11.86 12.28
C THR A 20 -0.68 -12.64 11.88
N PRO A 21 -1.74 -12.71 12.70
CA PRO A 21 -2.94 -13.48 12.35
C PRO A 21 -3.54 -13.11 11.00
N ARG A 22 -3.43 -11.86 10.54
CA ARG A 22 -3.93 -11.40 9.23
C ARG A 22 -2.85 -10.99 8.22
N VAL A 23 -1.56 -11.17 8.50
CA VAL A 23 -0.51 -10.82 7.52
C VAL A 23 0.33 -12.03 7.14
N ILE A 24 0.35 -12.33 5.85
CA ILE A 24 1.24 -13.32 5.24
C ILE A 24 2.38 -12.57 4.54
N ARG A 25 3.60 -12.77 5.02
CA ARG A 25 4.82 -12.28 4.39
C ARG A 25 5.35 -13.32 3.42
N MET A 26 5.53 -12.89 2.17
CA MET A 26 6.04 -13.73 1.10
C MET A 26 7.35 -13.19 0.57
N THR A 27 8.33 -14.09 0.41
CA THR A 27 9.59 -13.80 -0.26
C THR A 27 9.56 -14.42 -1.64
N LEU A 28 9.68 -13.57 -2.66
CA LEU A 28 9.72 -13.90 -4.07
C LEU A 28 11.16 -13.83 -4.59
N GLY A 29 11.49 -14.70 -5.54
CA GLY A 29 12.80 -14.81 -6.17
C GLY A 29 12.71 -15.35 -7.59
N GLY A 30 13.77 -16.06 -8.00
CA GLY A 30 13.86 -16.70 -9.31
C GLY A 30 14.48 -15.81 -10.40
N PRO A 31 14.85 -16.39 -11.56
CA PRO A 31 15.54 -15.70 -12.64
C PRO A 31 14.69 -14.61 -13.31
N GLY A 32 13.35 -14.70 -13.28
CA GLY A 32 12.49 -13.69 -13.91
C GLY A 32 12.48 -12.33 -13.21
N LEU A 33 13.09 -12.22 -12.01
CA LEU A 33 13.37 -10.95 -11.35
C LEU A 33 14.66 -10.27 -11.83
N GLU A 34 15.37 -10.83 -12.82
CA GLU A 34 16.56 -10.18 -13.41
C GLU A 34 16.24 -8.78 -13.95
N GLY A 35 16.97 -7.77 -13.49
CA GLY A 35 16.74 -6.37 -13.84
C GLY A 35 15.54 -5.72 -13.14
N PHE A 36 14.94 -6.36 -12.14
CA PHE A 36 14.06 -5.68 -11.19
C PHE A 36 14.89 -4.77 -10.29
N ALA A 37 14.40 -3.55 -10.04
CA ALA A 37 15.03 -2.60 -9.12
C ALA A 37 13.97 -1.78 -8.40
N ALA A 38 14.06 -1.72 -7.07
CA ALA A 38 13.35 -0.75 -6.24
C ALA A 38 14.25 0.48 -6.07
N GLY A 39 14.05 1.49 -6.93
CA GLY A 39 14.86 2.70 -7.00
C GLY A 39 14.67 3.67 -5.81
N PRO A 40 14.53 4.98 -6.07
CA PRO A 40 14.56 6.00 -5.02
C PRO A 40 13.27 6.08 -4.21
N PHE A 41 12.18 5.46 -4.64
CA PHE A 41 10.90 5.52 -3.93
C PHE A 41 10.81 4.46 -2.82
N THR A 42 9.96 4.72 -1.83
CA THR A 42 9.67 3.83 -0.70
C THR A 42 8.24 3.32 -0.71
N ASP A 43 7.35 3.94 -1.49
CA ASP A 43 6.00 3.46 -1.76
C ASP A 43 5.93 2.53 -2.98
N HIS A 44 7.06 1.87 -3.30
CA HIS A 44 7.14 1.01 -4.47
C HIS A 44 6.03 -0.04 -4.43
N TYR A 45 5.41 -0.30 -5.57
CA TYR A 45 4.36 -1.32 -5.68
C TYR A 45 4.53 -2.15 -6.96
N VAL A 46 4.07 -3.39 -6.89
CA VAL A 46 3.94 -4.29 -8.03
C VAL A 46 2.47 -4.65 -8.25
N LYS A 47 2.14 -4.98 -9.49
CA LYS A 47 0.83 -5.47 -9.91
C LYS A 47 0.92 -6.95 -10.16
N LEU A 48 0.44 -7.75 -9.21
CA LEU A 48 0.36 -9.21 -9.33
C LEU A 48 -0.80 -9.57 -10.25
N GLN A 49 -0.59 -10.52 -11.15
CA GLN A 49 -1.61 -11.08 -12.02
C GLN A 49 -2.00 -12.47 -11.50
N LEU A 50 -3.17 -12.55 -10.87
CA LEU A 50 -3.64 -13.75 -10.19
C LEU A 50 -4.79 -14.39 -10.97
N PRO A 51 -4.57 -15.54 -11.63
CA PRO A 51 -5.64 -16.33 -12.23
C PRO A 51 -6.68 -16.75 -11.17
N PRO A 52 -7.98 -16.83 -11.52
CA PRO A 52 -8.96 -17.56 -10.70
C PRO A 52 -8.47 -18.98 -10.41
N ALA A 53 -8.76 -19.51 -9.21
CA ALA A 53 -8.24 -20.82 -8.78
C ALA A 53 -8.62 -21.97 -9.73
N ASP A 54 -9.78 -21.88 -10.37
CA ASP A 54 -10.32 -22.88 -11.29
C ASP A 54 -10.06 -22.54 -12.78
N ALA A 55 -9.18 -21.57 -13.07
CA ALA A 55 -8.98 -21.06 -14.42
C ALA A 55 -8.30 -22.05 -15.39
N GLY A 56 -7.65 -23.11 -14.88
CA GLY A 56 -7.00 -24.12 -15.71
C GLY A 56 -5.70 -23.67 -16.37
N TYR A 57 -5.14 -22.53 -15.95
CA TYR A 57 -3.82 -22.04 -16.37
C TYR A 57 -3.11 -21.36 -15.19
N GLY A 58 -1.78 -21.29 -15.27
CA GLY A 58 -0.92 -20.60 -14.32
C GLY A 58 0.19 -19.83 -15.05
N PRO A 59 1.04 -19.09 -14.31
CA PRO A 59 2.24 -18.48 -14.88
C PRO A 59 3.18 -19.55 -15.51
N PRO A 60 3.96 -19.18 -16.54
CA PRO A 60 3.77 -18.00 -17.37
C PRO A 60 2.58 -18.14 -18.34
N PHE A 61 1.81 -17.06 -18.50
CA PHE A 61 0.73 -16.93 -19.47
C PHE A 61 0.79 -15.60 -20.25
N ASP A 62 0.32 -15.64 -21.48
CA ASP A 62 0.13 -14.46 -22.33
C ASP A 62 -1.26 -13.87 -22.08
N LEU A 63 -1.31 -12.63 -21.57
CA LEU A 63 -2.57 -11.97 -21.23
C LEU A 63 -3.47 -11.75 -22.45
N ASP A 64 -2.91 -11.44 -23.61
CA ASP A 64 -3.69 -11.15 -24.82
C ASP A 64 -4.29 -12.44 -25.38
N ARG A 65 -3.55 -13.56 -25.31
CA ARG A 65 -4.08 -14.90 -25.62
C ARG A 65 -5.20 -15.33 -24.66
N ILE A 66 -5.03 -15.10 -23.36
CA ILE A 66 -6.09 -15.38 -22.37
C ILE A 66 -7.35 -14.56 -22.67
N LYS A 67 -7.20 -13.27 -22.98
CA LYS A 67 -8.34 -12.39 -23.29
C LYS A 67 -9.06 -12.76 -24.58
N ALA A 68 -8.34 -13.27 -25.57
CA ALA A 68 -8.92 -13.71 -26.84
C ALA A 68 -9.62 -15.07 -26.72
N GLY A 69 -9.12 -15.96 -25.84
CA GLY A 69 -9.58 -17.35 -25.76
C GLY A 69 -10.57 -17.66 -24.65
N LEU A 70 -10.65 -16.84 -23.60
CA LEU A 70 -11.44 -17.14 -22.40
C LEU A 70 -12.41 -15.98 -22.05
N PRO A 71 -13.56 -16.30 -21.42
CA PRO A 71 -14.50 -15.27 -20.96
C PRO A 71 -13.89 -14.45 -19.80
N ARG A 72 -14.41 -13.23 -19.57
CA ARG A 72 -13.82 -12.24 -18.65
C ARG A 72 -13.67 -12.75 -17.21
N GLU A 73 -14.57 -13.62 -16.79
CA GLU A 73 -14.59 -14.25 -15.47
C GLU A 73 -13.34 -15.09 -15.23
N ARG A 74 -12.77 -15.66 -16.31
CA ARG A 74 -11.55 -16.48 -16.31
C ARG A 74 -10.26 -15.66 -16.43
N TRP A 75 -10.33 -14.36 -16.69
CA TRP A 75 -9.13 -13.53 -16.83
C TRP A 75 -8.41 -13.34 -15.49
N PRO A 76 -7.07 -13.21 -15.49
CA PRO A 76 -6.34 -12.98 -14.26
C PRO A 76 -6.75 -11.63 -13.68
N ARG A 77 -6.94 -11.59 -12.37
CA ARG A 77 -7.22 -10.36 -11.63
C ARG A 77 -5.91 -9.69 -11.28
N VAL A 78 -5.86 -8.38 -11.48
CA VAL A 78 -4.68 -7.59 -11.10
C VAL A 78 -4.87 -7.11 -9.67
N ARG A 79 -3.86 -7.31 -8.84
CA ARG A 79 -3.81 -6.81 -7.46
C ARG A 79 -2.55 -6.02 -7.21
N THR A 80 -2.71 -4.87 -6.59
CA THR A 80 -1.60 -3.95 -6.32
C THR A 80 -1.06 -4.20 -4.92
N TYR A 81 0.24 -4.49 -4.82
CA TYR A 81 0.91 -4.78 -3.55
C TYR A 81 2.17 -3.95 -3.38
N SER A 82 2.36 -3.43 -2.18
CA SER A 82 3.58 -2.70 -1.80
C SER A 82 4.79 -3.65 -1.77
N VAL A 83 5.92 -3.16 -2.25
CA VAL A 83 7.22 -3.78 -2.07
C VAL A 83 7.66 -3.52 -0.64
N ARG A 84 7.54 -4.52 0.24
CA ARG A 84 7.95 -4.41 1.65
C ARG A 84 9.46 -4.27 1.79
N ALA A 85 10.20 -5.01 0.97
CA ALA A 85 11.66 -4.96 0.90
C ALA A 85 12.16 -5.49 -0.46
N TRP A 86 13.32 -5.00 -0.88
CA TRP A 86 14.05 -5.51 -2.04
C TRP A 86 15.51 -5.70 -1.66
N ASP A 87 16.01 -6.93 -1.75
CA ASP A 87 17.43 -7.26 -1.63
C ASP A 87 18.02 -7.45 -3.03
N PRO A 88 18.76 -6.47 -3.57
CA PRO A 88 19.36 -6.59 -4.90
C PRO A 88 20.48 -7.63 -4.98
N GLY A 89 21.21 -7.86 -3.87
CA GLY A 89 22.33 -8.81 -3.83
C GLY A 89 21.86 -10.25 -3.95
N ARG A 90 20.71 -10.57 -3.35
CA ARG A 90 20.09 -11.90 -3.41
C ARG A 90 18.93 -11.99 -4.40
N ARG A 91 18.54 -10.86 -5.02
CA ARG A 91 17.34 -10.70 -5.86
C ARG A 91 16.08 -11.23 -5.20
N LYS A 92 15.85 -10.80 -3.95
CA LYS A 92 14.69 -11.19 -3.16
C LYS A 92 13.72 -10.03 -3.00
N LEU A 93 12.47 -10.25 -3.40
CA LEU A 93 11.37 -9.31 -3.26
C LEU A 93 10.46 -9.77 -2.13
N THR A 94 10.26 -8.95 -1.12
CA THR A 94 9.32 -9.24 -0.03
C THR A 94 8.02 -8.47 -0.24
N ILE A 95 6.89 -9.16 -0.11
CA ILE A 95 5.54 -8.61 -0.17
C ILE A 95 4.75 -9.10 1.03
N ASP A 96 4.04 -8.19 1.68
CA ASP A 96 3.10 -8.53 2.76
C ASP A 96 1.67 -8.51 2.20
N PHE A 97 0.94 -9.60 2.44
CA PHE A 97 -0.44 -9.78 2.05
C PHE A 97 -1.32 -9.65 3.28
N VAL A 98 -2.19 -8.64 3.30
CA VAL A 98 -3.26 -8.55 4.30
C VAL A 98 -4.36 -9.55 3.90
N ASP A 99 -4.56 -10.52 4.77
CA ASP A 99 -5.55 -11.58 4.65
C ASP A 99 -6.86 -11.14 5.29
N HIS A 100 -7.82 -10.76 4.46
CA HIS A 100 -9.18 -10.44 4.88
C HIS A 100 -10.08 -11.69 4.99
N GLY A 101 -9.49 -12.89 5.08
CA GLY A 101 -10.16 -14.18 5.06
C GLY A 101 -10.51 -14.65 3.65
N ASP A 102 -11.58 -15.44 3.52
CA ASP A 102 -11.99 -16.09 2.26
C ASP A 102 -12.52 -15.10 1.19
N GLY A 103 -12.58 -13.81 1.52
CA GLY A 103 -13.01 -12.75 0.61
C GLY A 103 -11.93 -12.36 -0.40
N GLY A 104 -12.21 -12.56 -1.69
CA GLY A 104 -11.34 -12.09 -2.78
C GLY A 104 -10.39 -13.16 -3.32
N ILE A 105 -9.38 -12.75 -4.09
CA ILE A 105 -8.50 -13.68 -4.82
C ILE A 105 -7.09 -13.76 -4.24
N ALA A 106 -6.64 -12.69 -3.59
CA ALA A 106 -5.24 -12.53 -3.22
C ALA A 106 -4.91 -13.10 -1.84
N GLY A 107 -5.81 -12.90 -0.86
CA GLY A 107 -5.72 -13.56 0.46
C GLY A 107 -5.69 -15.08 0.34
N PRO A 108 -6.70 -15.70 -0.32
CA PRO A 108 -6.70 -17.15 -0.53
C PRO A 108 -5.50 -17.66 -1.32
N TRP A 109 -5.05 -16.93 -2.35
CA TRP A 109 -3.83 -17.27 -3.09
C TRP A 109 -2.59 -17.25 -2.18
N ALA A 110 -2.41 -16.18 -1.40
CA ALA A 110 -1.26 -16.05 -0.49
C ALA A 110 -1.27 -17.11 0.62
N ALA A 111 -2.45 -17.47 1.13
CA ALA A 111 -2.62 -18.51 2.15
C ALA A 111 -2.30 -19.92 1.63
N ALA A 112 -2.56 -20.16 0.34
CA ALA A 112 -2.28 -21.45 -0.30
C ALA A 112 -0.86 -21.57 -0.86
N ALA A 113 -0.17 -20.44 -1.06
CA ALA A 113 1.13 -20.38 -1.73
C ALA A 113 2.22 -21.17 -1.00
N ARG A 114 2.99 -21.95 -1.76
CA ARG A 114 4.10 -22.79 -1.29
C ARG A 114 5.39 -22.43 -2.02
N PRO A 115 6.56 -22.73 -1.43
CA PRO A 115 7.82 -22.62 -2.15
C PRO A 115 7.78 -23.38 -3.48
N GLY A 116 8.23 -22.72 -4.56
CA GLY A 116 8.15 -23.21 -5.94
C GLY A 116 6.94 -22.73 -6.74
N ASP A 117 5.90 -22.18 -6.10
CA ASP A 117 4.77 -21.59 -6.83
C ASP A 117 5.22 -20.34 -7.59
N GLU A 118 4.65 -20.11 -8.77
CA GLU A 118 4.98 -18.97 -9.61
C GLU A 118 3.90 -17.87 -9.56
N VAL A 119 4.32 -16.61 -9.73
CA VAL A 119 3.44 -15.45 -9.88
C VAL A 119 3.95 -14.49 -10.96
N GLN A 120 3.04 -13.95 -11.77
CA GLN A 120 3.35 -12.88 -12.71
C GLN A 120 3.17 -11.51 -12.07
N LEU A 121 4.15 -10.62 -12.26
CA LEU A 121 4.09 -9.25 -11.75
C LEU A 121 4.53 -8.22 -12.77
N ILE A 122 3.94 -7.03 -12.66
CA ILE A 122 4.28 -5.84 -13.45
C ILE A 122 4.72 -4.73 -12.50
N GLY A 123 5.83 -4.05 -12.80
CA GLY A 123 6.36 -2.96 -11.99
C GLY A 123 7.88 -3.03 -11.82
N PRO A 124 8.43 -2.32 -10.81
CA PRO A 124 7.70 -1.58 -9.80
C PRO A 124 7.23 -0.19 -10.29
N GLY A 125 6.09 0.27 -9.78
CA GLY A 125 5.73 1.70 -9.75
C GLY A 125 6.16 2.31 -8.42
N GLY A 126 6.04 3.63 -8.26
CA GLY A 126 6.36 4.37 -7.03
C GLY A 126 6.47 5.86 -7.33
N ALA A 127 6.24 6.70 -6.33
CA ALA A 127 6.31 8.16 -6.47
C ALA A 127 6.75 8.90 -5.20
N TYR A 128 6.76 8.24 -4.05
CA TYR A 128 7.09 8.84 -2.77
C TYR A 128 8.41 8.31 -2.22
N ALA A 129 9.21 9.21 -1.67
CA ALA A 129 10.32 8.90 -0.79
C ALA A 129 10.34 9.97 0.32
N PRO A 130 10.73 9.65 1.56
CA PRO A 130 10.91 10.67 2.59
C PRO A 130 11.89 11.74 2.11
N ASP A 131 11.46 13.00 2.11
CA ASP A 131 12.29 14.14 1.80
C ASP A 131 13.35 14.32 2.91
N PRO A 132 14.66 14.23 2.61
CA PRO A 132 15.70 14.35 3.62
C PRO A 132 15.75 15.74 4.27
N GLU A 133 15.21 16.77 3.62
CA GLU A 133 15.18 18.15 4.11
C GLU A 133 13.95 18.46 4.96
N ALA A 134 13.09 17.48 5.24
CA ALA A 134 11.94 17.68 6.15
C ALA A 134 12.43 17.75 7.59
N ASP A 135 11.84 18.63 8.40
CA ASP A 135 12.17 18.71 9.82
C ASP A 135 11.60 17.51 10.58
N TRP A 136 10.48 16.96 10.12
CA TRP A 136 9.88 15.72 10.63
C TRP A 136 8.93 15.08 9.61
N HIS A 137 8.54 13.82 9.88
CA HIS A 137 7.66 13.04 9.01
C HIS A 137 6.38 12.60 9.71
N LEU A 138 5.24 12.66 8.99
CA LEU A 138 4.00 12.00 9.39
C LEU A 138 3.74 10.83 8.46
N LEU A 139 3.58 9.61 8.98
CA LEU A 139 3.24 8.42 8.19
C LEU A 139 1.97 7.78 8.74
N ALA A 140 0.90 7.77 7.95
CA ALA A 140 -0.39 7.30 8.41
C ALA A 140 -1.09 6.36 7.42
N GLY A 141 -1.81 5.39 7.96
CA GLY A 141 -2.63 4.48 7.17
C GLY A 141 -3.15 3.29 7.95
N ASP A 142 -3.59 2.27 7.23
CA ASP A 142 -3.99 0.98 7.81
C ASP A 142 -2.95 -0.11 7.54
N ALA A 143 -3.23 -1.33 7.99
CA ALA A 143 -2.38 -2.51 7.80
C ALA A 143 -1.91 -2.72 6.34
N CYS A 144 -2.70 -2.32 5.32
CA CYS A 144 -2.32 -2.45 3.91
C CYS A 144 -1.17 -1.50 3.51
N VAL A 145 -0.95 -0.44 4.30
CA VAL A 145 0.03 0.63 4.05
C VAL A 145 1.27 0.46 4.89
N LEU A 146 1.19 -0.31 5.98
CA LEU A 146 2.31 -0.61 6.87
C LEU A 146 3.59 -1.07 6.14
N PRO A 147 3.55 -1.85 5.03
CA PRO A 147 4.76 -2.18 4.29
C PRO A 147 5.47 -0.95 3.68
N ALA A 148 4.71 0.01 3.14
CA ALA A 148 5.24 1.24 2.58
C ALA A 148 5.71 2.21 3.68
N ILE A 149 4.98 2.27 4.80
CA ILE A 149 5.41 3.02 6.01
C ILE A 149 6.73 2.48 6.53
N SER A 150 6.86 1.15 6.62
CA SER A 150 8.10 0.49 7.07
C SER A 150 9.26 0.80 6.13
N ALA A 151 9.04 0.74 4.81
CA ALA A 151 10.06 1.08 3.81
C ALA A 151 10.45 2.57 3.85
N ALA A 152 9.50 3.47 4.13
CA ALA A 152 9.73 4.89 4.30
C ALA A 152 10.54 5.18 5.57
N LEU A 153 10.11 4.65 6.72
CA LEU A 153 10.80 4.82 8.00
C LEU A 153 12.24 4.28 8.00
N ALA A 154 12.51 3.21 7.26
CA ALA A 154 13.87 2.70 7.08
C ALA A 154 14.80 3.68 6.32
N ARG A 155 14.25 4.66 5.60
CA ARG A 155 15.02 5.71 4.88
C ARG A 155 15.03 7.06 5.58
N VAL A 156 14.26 7.24 6.65
CA VAL A 156 14.32 8.47 7.45
C VAL A 156 15.68 8.53 8.17
N ARG A 157 16.30 9.71 8.16
CA ARG A 157 17.64 9.92 8.76
C ARG A 157 17.59 9.67 10.26
N SER A 158 18.71 9.22 10.82
CA SER A 158 18.80 8.94 12.24
C SER A 158 18.48 10.16 13.09
N GLY A 159 17.65 9.99 14.11
CA GLY A 159 17.26 11.05 15.04
C GLY A 159 16.27 12.08 14.51
N VAL A 160 15.91 12.05 13.22
CA VAL A 160 14.83 12.90 12.69
C VAL A 160 13.49 12.45 13.29
N PRO A 161 12.67 13.36 13.83
CA PRO A 161 11.35 13.00 14.34
C PRO A 161 10.45 12.40 13.27
N ALA A 162 9.80 11.30 13.61
CA ALA A 162 8.78 10.69 12.77
C ALA A 162 7.59 10.28 13.63
N VAL A 163 6.39 10.69 13.24
CA VAL A 163 5.15 10.23 13.87
C VAL A 163 4.49 9.24 12.92
N ALA A 164 4.22 8.03 13.39
CA ALA A 164 3.51 7.02 12.61
C ALA A 164 2.19 6.66 13.30
N VAL A 165 1.08 6.70 12.57
CA VAL A 165 -0.24 6.30 13.08
C VAL A 165 -0.81 5.20 12.18
N VAL A 166 -0.93 3.98 12.71
CA VAL A 166 -1.28 2.80 11.91
C VAL A 166 -2.48 2.08 12.50
N ALA A 167 -3.54 1.96 11.69
CA ALA A 167 -4.74 1.23 12.06
C ALA A 167 -4.62 -0.27 11.75
N VAL A 168 -4.79 -1.11 12.77
CA VAL A 168 -4.70 -2.59 12.67
C VAL A 168 -5.85 -3.28 13.41
N ASP A 169 -6.07 -4.56 13.14
CA ASP A 169 -7.21 -5.33 13.64
C ASP A 169 -6.91 -6.01 14.99
N GLY A 170 -6.29 -5.28 15.92
CA GLY A 170 -5.92 -5.74 17.26
C GLY A 170 -4.41 -5.65 17.56
N PRO A 171 -3.99 -5.77 18.83
CA PRO A 171 -2.59 -5.72 19.24
C PRO A 171 -1.73 -6.84 18.63
N GLU A 172 -2.32 -7.98 18.29
CA GLU A 172 -1.64 -9.10 17.65
C GLU A 172 -1.24 -8.84 16.19
N GLU A 173 -1.74 -7.75 15.60
CA GLU A 173 -1.41 -7.31 14.24
C GLU A 173 -0.30 -6.24 14.21
N GLU A 174 0.16 -5.79 15.38
CA GLU A 174 1.22 -4.78 15.49
C GLU A 174 2.55 -5.32 14.95
N GLN A 175 3.12 -4.62 13.97
CA GLN A 175 4.45 -4.91 13.45
C GLN A 175 5.30 -3.64 13.50
N PRO A 176 6.06 -3.43 14.60
CA PRO A 176 6.90 -2.25 14.74
C PRO A 176 7.94 -2.19 13.61
N PRO A 177 8.03 -1.06 12.88
CA PRO A 177 9.02 -0.90 11.83
C PRO A 177 10.42 -0.69 12.43
N GLU A 178 11.43 -1.31 11.79
CA GLU A 178 12.83 -1.00 12.09
C GLU A 178 13.18 0.38 11.50
N THR A 179 13.69 1.28 12.34
CA THR A 179 14.10 2.63 11.92
C THR A 179 15.16 3.21 12.84
N ALA A 180 15.97 4.12 12.29
CA ALA A 180 16.90 4.95 13.06
C ALA A 180 16.30 6.32 13.42
N ALA A 181 15.10 6.64 12.91
CA ALA A 181 14.37 7.86 13.23
C ALA A 181 14.01 7.93 14.72
N ALA A 182 13.75 9.14 15.22
CA ALA A 182 13.10 9.34 16.51
C ALA A 182 11.60 9.08 16.35
N LEU A 183 11.21 7.80 16.35
CA LEU A 183 9.86 7.36 16.05
C LEU A 183 8.93 7.48 17.27
N ASP A 184 7.83 8.19 17.07
CA ASP A 184 6.62 8.14 17.90
C ASP A 184 5.54 7.33 17.15
N LEU A 185 5.22 6.15 17.67
CA LEU A 185 4.37 5.17 16.98
C LEU A 185 3.05 4.97 17.74
N HIS A 186 1.95 5.21 17.04
CA HIS A 186 0.58 5.07 17.52
C HIS A 186 -0.12 3.93 16.78
N TRP A 187 -0.49 2.88 17.51
CA TRP A 187 -1.35 1.82 16.99
C TRP A 187 -2.81 2.15 17.28
N VAL A 188 -3.63 2.14 16.23
CA VAL A 188 -5.08 2.33 16.33
C VAL A 188 -5.74 0.98 16.12
N HIS A 189 -6.26 0.39 17.19
CA HIS A 189 -6.96 -0.90 17.09
C HIS A 189 -8.39 -0.67 16.62
N ARG A 190 -8.76 -1.34 15.52
CA ARG A 190 -10.13 -1.34 15.00
C ARG A 190 -10.77 -2.69 15.31
N ASP A 191 -11.99 -2.65 15.83
CA ASP A 191 -12.83 -3.84 15.85
C ASP A 191 -13.24 -4.18 14.41
N ALA A 192 -12.94 -5.42 13.99
CA ALA A 192 -13.26 -5.88 12.65
C ALA A 192 -14.78 -5.77 12.38
N GLY A 193 -15.17 -4.86 11.50
CA GLY A 193 -16.56 -4.65 11.07
C GLY A 193 -17.30 -3.49 11.74
N ALA A 194 -16.70 -2.79 12.71
CA ALA A 194 -17.30 -1.58 13.27
C ALA A 194 -17.16 -0.39 12.28
N GLU A 195 -18.29 0.18 11.88
CA GLU A 195 -18.31 1.51 11.26
C GLU A 195 -18.32 2.54 12.39
N LEU A 196 -17.14 3.06 12.72
CA LEU A 196 -16.98 4.15 13.68
C LEU A 196 -16.89 5.45 12.90
N ASP A 197 -17.75 6.40 13.27
CA ASP A 197 -17.75 7.78 12.79
C ASP A 197 -17.66 8.71 14.02
N PRO A 198 -16.58 9.50 14.16
CA PRO A 198 -15.43 9.60 13.26
C PRO A 198 -14.53 8.34 13.28
N ASP A 199 -13.81 8.11 12.17
CA ASP A 199 -12.86 7.00 12.05
C ASP A 199 -11.72 7.19 13.08
N PRO A 200 -11.41 6.21 13.93
CA PRO A 200 -10.41 6.34 14.98
C PRO A 200 -9.01 6.74 14.48
N LEU A 201 -8.66 6.38 13.23
CA LEU A 201 -7.40 6.80 12.63
C LEU A 201 -7.39 8.33 12.41
N VAL A 202 -8.51 8.89 11.96
CA VAL A 202 -8.68 10.33 11.74
C VAL A 202 -8.62 11.07 13.07
N GLU A 203 -9.36 10.61 14.08
CA GLU A 203 -9.37 11.23 15.41
C GLU A 203 -7.99 11.23 16.07
N THR A 204 -7.27 10.11 15.98
CA THR A 204 -5.91 10.02 16.53
C THR A 204 -5.01 11.08 15.91
N ILE A 205 -5.07 11.26 14.59
CA ILE A 205 -4.25 12.25 13.88
C ILE A 205 -4.68 13.69 14.21
N HIS A 206 -5.98 13.94 14.37
CA HIS A 206 -6.49 15.26 14.77
C HIS A 206 -5.95 15.66 16.14
N GLY A 207 -5.88 14.71 17.09
CA GLY A 207 -5.41 14.91 18.45
C GLY A 207 -3.89 15.03 18.61
N LEU A 208 -3.10 14.86 17.55
CA LEU A 208 -1.64 14.97 17.63
C LEU A 208 -1.18 16.41 17.85
N ASP A 209 -0.19 16.54 18.74
CA ASP A 209 0.66 17.71 18.82
C ASP A 209 1.77 17.59 17.77
N PHE A 210 1.66 18.40 16.71
CA PHE A 210 2.62 18.35 15.60
C PHE A 210 3.97 18.92 16.05
N PRO A 211 5.10 18.22 15.80
CA PRO A 211 6.42 18.81 15.96
C PRO A 211 6.53 20.13 15.17
N SER A 212 7.32 21.07 15.70
CA SER A 212 7.61 22.32 15.01
C SER A 212 8.42 22.06 13.73
N GLY A 213 8.22 22.89 12.71
CA GLY A 213 8.96 22.81 11.44
C GLY A 213 8.15 22.20 10.31
N ARG A 214 8.80 22.00 9.16
CA ARG A 214 8.21 21.46 7.95
C ARG A 214 7.98 19.95 8.08
N VAL A 215 6.72 19.54 7.99
CA VAL A 215 6.31 18.14 7.89
C VAL A 215 6.38 17.66 6.45
N HIS A 216 6.83 16.42 6.24
CA HIS A 216 6.56 15.70 5.00
C HIS A 216 5.67 14.47 5.28
N ALA A 217 4.43 14.52 4.78
CA ALA A 217 3.38 13.57 5.14
C ALA A 217 3.13 12.48 4.09
N PHE A 218 3.00 11.23 4.54
CA PHE A 218 2.61 10.07 3.74
C PHE A 218 1.33 9.46 4.33
N VAL A 219 0.19 9.63 3.65
CA VAL A 219 -1.14 9.22 4.16
C VAL A 219 -1.89 8.40 3.13
N HIS A 220 -1.77 7.08 3.22
CA HIS A 220 -2.44 6.16 2.31
C HIS A 220 -3.37 5.23 3.12
N GLY A 221 -4.27 4.49 2.46
CA GLY A 221 -5.14 3.50 3.14
C GLY A 221 -6.57 3.48 2.63
N GLU A 222 -7.54 3.21 3.50
CA GLU A 222 -8.97 3.28 3.18
C GLU A 222 -9.38 4.71 2.74
N ALA A 223 -10.08 4.80 1.61
CA ALA A 223 -10.35 6.06 0.92
C ALA A 223 -11.16 7.10 1.72
N GLY A 224 -12.03 6.68 2.63
CA GLY A 224 -12.79 7.55 3.54
C GLY A 224 -11.90 8.15 4.62
N ALA A 225 -11.14 7.32 5.33
CA ALA A 225 -10.18 7.79 6.34
C ALA A 225 -9.13 8.73 5.72
N VAL A 226 -8.56 8.36 4.57
CA VAL A 226 -7.60 9.19 3.82
C VAL A 226 -8.18 10.56 3.45
N ARG A 227 -9.47 10.61 3.07
CA ARG A 227 -10.14 11.88 2.74
C ARG A 227 -10.27 12.79 3.97
N GLY A 228 -10.63 12.23 5.13
CA GLY A 228 -10.69 12.97 6.39
C GLY A 228 -9.34 13.55 6.78
N ILE A 229 -8.29 12.72 6.79
CA ILE A 229 -6.93 13.15 7.13
C ILE A 229 -6.41 14.20 6.14
N ARG A 230 -6.69 14.03 4.84
CA ARG A 230 -6.30 15.01 3.82
C ARG A 230 -6.86 16.39 4.11
N ARG A 231 -8.15 16.48 4.47
CA ARG A 231 -8.78 17.75 4.81
C ARG A 231 -8.08 18.37 6.01
N HIS A 232 -7.83 17.60 7.06
CA HIS A 232 -7.14 18.09 8.25
C HIS A 232 -5.75 18.66 7.94
N LEU A 233 -4.94 17.92 7.18
CA LEU A 233 -3.58 18.34 6.85
C LEU A 233 -3.55 19.59 5.98
N LEU A 234 -4.37 19.64 4.92
CA LEU A 234 -4.29 20.73 3.94
C LEU A 234 -5.06 21.98 4.37
N VAL A 235 -6.22 21.82 5.01
CA VAL A 235 -7.11 22.93 5.38
C VAL A 235 -6.83 23.41 6.80
N ASP A 236 -6.87 22.52 7.79
CA ASP A 236 -6.80 22.92 9.20
C ASP A 236 -5.36 23.20 9.64
N ARG A 237 -4.41 22.40 9.16
CA ARG A 237 -2.97 22.51 9.50
C ARG A 237 -2.16 23.30 8.46
N GLY A 238 -2.73 23.60 7.29
CA GLY A 238 -2.07 24.37 6.23
C GLY A 238 -0.82 23.73 5.64
N VAL A 239 -0.70 22.39 5.70
CA VAL A 239 0.45 21.68 5.11
C VAL A 239 0.44 21.86 3.58
N PRO A 240 1.54 22.28 2.95
CA PRO A 240 1.60 22.43 1.51
C PRO A 240 1.32 21.12 0.78
N VAL A 241 0.57 21.16 -0.32
CA VAL A 241 0.27 19.95 -1.12
C VAL A 241 1.54 19.23 -1.57
N GLY A 242 2.60 19.98 -1.92
CA GLY A 242 3.89 19.44 -2.32
C GLY A 242 4.64 18.70 -1.21
N ASP A 243 4.28 18.94 0.06
CA ASP A 243 4.81 18.25 1.23
C ASP A 243 3.93 17.05 1.65
N THR A 244 3.02 16.60 0.78
CA THR A 244 2.11 15.48 1.06
C THR A 244 2.07 14.45 -0.06
N SER A 245 2.00 13.18 0.32
CA SER A 245 1.62 12.07 -0.57
C SER A 245 0.40 11.37 0.02
N ILE A 246 -0.75 11.53 -0.62
CA ILE A 246 -2.05 11.15 -0.08
C ILE A 246 -2.83 10.35 -1.13
N SER A 247 -3.16 9.09 -0.83
CA SER A 247 -3.84 8.20 -1.79
C SER A 247 -4.65 7.10 -1.12
N GLY A 248 -5.93 7.00 -1.48
CA GLY A 248 -6.75 5.82 -1.16
C GLY A 248 -6.25 4.58 -1.90
N TYR A 249 -5.84 3.56 -1.16
CA TYR A 249 -5.41 2.26 -1.67
C TYR A 249 -6.61 1.37 -1.98
N TRP A 250 -7.60 1.38 -1.12
CA TRP A 250 -8.83 0.60 -1.24
C TRP A 250 -10.01 1.41 -0.69
N LYS A 251 -11.22 0.91 -0.92
CA LYS A 251 -12.46 1.49 -0.40
C LYS A 251 -13.32 0.40 0.16
N ARG A 252 -13.86 0.60 1.36
CA ARG A 252 -14.72 -0.40 2.00
C ARG A 252 -15.93 -0.71 1.11
N ARG A 253 -16.36 -1.99 1.12
CA ARG A 253 -17.45 -2.52 0.28
C ARG A 253 -17.22 -2.40 -1.24
N ARG A 254 -15.98 -2.16 -1.68
CA ARG A 254 -15.58 -2.17 -3.11
C ARG A 254 -14.48 -3.21 -3.33
N SER A 255 -14.59 -3.97 -4.42
CA SER A 255 -13.46 -4.75 -4.94
C SER A 255 -12.42 -3.81 -5.55
N GLU A 256 -11.18 -4.27 -5.76
CA GLU A 256 -10.16 -3.43 -6.43
C GLU A 256 -10.61 -2.96 -7.82
N ASP A 257 -11.32 -3.80 -8.57
CA ASP A 257 -11.84 -3.42 -9.89
C ASP A 257 -12.91 -2.31 -9.78
N GLY A 258 -13.80 -2.41 -8.79
CA GLY A 258 -14.79 -1.37 -8.50
C GLY A 258 -14.15 -0.07 -8.01
N TRP A 259 -13.18 -0.16 -7.09
CA TRP A 259 -12.45 1.01 -6.60
C TRP A 259 -11.66 1.71 -7.71
N ARG A 260 -11.00 0.97 -8.60
CA ARG A 260 -10.29 1.55 -9.74
C ARG A 260 -11.21 2.30 -10.70
N ALA A 261 -12.46 1.86 -10.85
CA ALA A 261 -13.47 2.59 -11.61
C ALA A 261 -13.91 3.88 -10.89
N ASP A 262 -14.12 3.80 -9.57
CA ASP A 262 -14.58 4.92 -8.73
C ASP A 262 -13.48 5.96 -8.45
N LYS A 263 -12.20 5.62 -8.64
CA LYS A 263 -11.05 6.45 -8.24
C LYS A 263 -11.04 7.84 -8.89
N ALA A 264 -11.50 7.96 -10.14
CA ALA A 264 -11.58 9.24 -10.83
C ALA A 264 -12.65 10.16 -10.20
N GLU A 265 -13.77 9.59 -9.75
CA GLU A 265 -14.82 10.34 -9.06
C GLU A 265 -14.40 10.74 -7.65
N TRP A 266 -13.75 9.83 -6.92
CA TRP A 266 -13.17 10.14 -5.61
C TRP A 266 -12.16 11.30 -5.69
N LYS A 267 -11.30 11.32 -6.71
CA LYS A 267 -10.37 12.45 -6.92
C LYS A 267 -11.11 13.78 -7.10
N ARG A 268 -12.20 13.79 -7.89
CA ARG A 268 -13.03 15.00 -8.06
C ARG A 268 -13.69 15.44 -6.76
N GLN A 269 -14.19 14.50 -5.95
CA GLN A 269 -14.78 14.82 -4.63
C GLN A 269 -13.74 15.40 -3.69
N VAL A 270 -12.53 14.82 -3.68
CA VAL A 270 -11.39 15.32 -2.91
C VAL A 270 -10.96 16.73 -3.34
N GLU A 271 -10.99 17.03 -4.64
CA GLU A 271 -10.70 18.37 -5.17
C GLU A 271 -11.79 19.37 -4.74
N ALA A 272 -13.07 19.00 -4.86
CA ALA A 272 -14.20 19.86 -4.48
C ALA A 272 -14.23 20.21 -2.98
N ASP A 273 -13.80 19.30 -2.09
CA ASP A 273 -13.72 19.57 -0.66
C ASP A 273 -12.71 20.66 -0.29
N LEU A 274 -11.68 20.85 -1.13
CA LEU A 274 -10.68 21.89 -0.96
C LEU A 274 -11.24 23.26 -1.36
N ASP A 275 -12.05 23.29 -2.41
CA ASP A 275 -12.67 24.52 -2.94
C ASP A 275 -13.86 25.00 -2.09
N ALA A 276 -14.52 24.11 -1.35
CA ALA A 276 -15.69 24.41 -0.53
C ALA A 276 -15.38 24.96 0.88
N SER A 277 -14.11 25.10 1.26
CA SER A 277 -13.74 25.67 2.56
C SER A 277 -13.80 27.21 2.51
N PRO A 278 -14.46 27.87 3.49
CA PRO A 278 -14.47 29.33 3.54
C PRO A 278 -13.05 29.86 3.70
N ALA A 279 -12.70 30.90 2.95
CA ALA A 279 -11.43 31.61 3.11
C ALA A 279 -11.24 31.98 4.60
N PRO A 280 -10.04 31.86 5.17
CA PRO A 280 -9.79 32.32 6.53
C PRO A 280 -10.13 33.81 6.60
N GLY A 281 -11.13 34.13 7.41
CA GLY A 281 -11.51 35.50 7.75
C GLY A 281 -10.60 36.10 8.82
#